data_AF-A0A7Y0XAL1-F1
#
_entry.id   AF-A0A7Y0XAL1-F1
#
_cell.length_a   1.000
_cell.length_b   1.000
_cell.length_c   1.000
_cell.angle_alpha   90.00
_cell.angle_beta   90.00
_cell.angle_gamma   90.00
#
_symmetry.space_group_name_H-M   'P 1'
#
loop_
_entity.id
_entity.type
_entity.pdbx_description
1 polymer ?
#
loop_
_entity_poly.entity_id
_entity_poly.type
_entity_poly.pdbx_seq_one_letter_code
_entity_poly.pdbx_strand_id
1 'polypeptide(L)'
;SAKSVSNAKIRRAEMFVRLRGFEEIAQESNHDAVFFTVTAPSRFHSVSKGDINPKWLEAGKPDAKAAHAYLMGVWANLRKSIDKSKIKVYG
;
A
#
# COMPACT_ATOMS: atom_id res chain seq x y z
N SER A 1 -12.14 -6.29 -22.23
CA SER A 1 -12.86 -7.58 -22.22
C SER A 1 -13.47 -7.79 -20.83
N ALA A 2 -14.72 -8.26 -20.75
CA ALA A 2 -15.41 -8.48 -19.47
C ALA A 2 -14.72 -9.52 -18.55
N LYS A 3 -13.82 -10.34 -19.11
CA LYS A 3 -13.10 -11.44 -18.43
C LYS A 3 -11.67 -11.11 -17.98
N SER A 4 -11.16 -9.91 -18.22
CA SER A 4 -9.76 -9.55 -17.90
C SER A 4 -9.61 -8.85 -16.55
N VAL A 5 -8.39 -8.85 -15.98
CA VAL A 5 -8.01 -8.10 -14.76
C VAL A 5 -8.15 -6.58 -14.87
N SER A 6 -8.40 -6.04 -16.07
CA SER A 6 -8.81 -4.64 -16.22
C SER A 6 -10.19 -4.37 -15.59
N ASN A 7 -11.03 -5.39 -15.45
CA ASN A 7 -12.29 -5.32 -14.70
C ASN A 7 -11.99 -5.27 -13.21
N ALA A 8 -12.36 -4.16 -12.56
CA ALA A 8 -12.10 -3.94 -11.14
C ALA A 8 -12.70 -5.02 -10.22
N LYS A 9 -13.86 -5.61 -10.59
CA LYS A 9 -14.47 -6.70 -9.83
C LYS A 9 -13.62 -7.97 -9.89
N ILE A 10 -13.16 -8.35 -11.08
CA ILE A 10 -12.30 -9.53 -11.29
C ILE A 10 -10.97 -9.35 -10.58
N ARG A 11 -10.30 -8.20 -10.77
CA ARG A 11 -9.03 -7.90 -10.09
C ARG A 11 -9.14 -7.94 -8.58
N ARG A 12 -10.24 -7.42 -8.02
CA ARG A 12 -10.53 -7.49 -6.59
C ARG A 12 -10.70 -8.94 -6.13
N ALA A 13 -11.54 -9.72 -6.81
CA ALA A 13 -11.75 -11.13 -6.47
C ALA A 13 -10.43 -11.91 -6.49
N GLU A 14 -9.64 -11.72 -7.54
CA GLU A 14 -8.32 -12.31 -7.70
C GLU A 14 -7.32 -11.95 -6.58
N MET A 15 -7.35 -10.70 -6.11
CA MET A 15 -6.53 -10.27 -4.98
C MET A 15 -6.96 -11.00 -3.70
N PHE A 16 -8.26 -11.03 -3.40
CA PHE A 16 -8.76 -11.66 -2.18
C PHE A 16 -8.58 -13.18 -2.16
N VAL A 17 -8.67 -13.85 -3.31
CA VAL A 17 -8.34 -15.29 -3.41
C VAL A 17 -6.88 -15.54 -3.05
N ARG A 18 -5.95 -14.70 -3.52
CA ARG A 18 -4.53 -14.82 -3.15
C ARG A 18 -4.31 -14.57 -1.66
N LEU A 19 -4.94 -13.54 -1.10
CA LEU A 19 -4.85 -13.23 0.34
C LEU A 19 -5.34 -14.40 1.19
N ARG A 20 -6.43 -15.05 0.79
CA ARG A 20 -6.96 -16.23 1.47
C ARG A 20 -5.97 -17.39 1.46
N GLY A 21 -5.33 -17.67 0.32
CA GLY A 21 -4.31 -18.72 0.24
C GLY A 21 -3.11 -18.44 1.15
N PHE A 22 -2.65 -17.18 1.24
CA PHE A 22 -1.59 -16.80 2.17
C PHE A 22 -2.01 -16.96 3.64
N GLU A 23 -3.25 -16.60 3.97
CA GLU A 23 -3.81 -16.77 5.32
C GLU A 23 -3.86 -18.24 5.73
N GLU A 24 -4.33 -19.13 4.84
CA GLU A 24 -4.39 -20.57 5.09
C GLU A 24 -2.99 -21.17 5.34
N ILE A 25 -2.01 -20.84 4.49
CA ILE A 25 -0.62 -21.30 4.66
C ILE A 25 0.00 -20.77 5.96
N ALA A 26 -0.25 -19.50 6.30
CA ALA A 26 0.25 -18.92 7.54
C ALA A 26 -0.34 -19.63 8.75
N GLN A 27 -1.66 -19.90 8.74
CA GLN A 27 -2.34 -20.64 9.80
C GLN A 27 -1.79 -22.06 9.96
N GLU A 28 -1.59 -22.80 8.87
CA GLU A 28 -0.96 -24.14 8.88
C GLU A 28 0.46 -24.11 9.45
N SER A 29 1.18 -23.01 9.24
CA SER A 29 2.54 -22.80 9.73
C SER A 29 2.60 -22.18 11.13
N ASN A 30 1.47 -21.93 11.79
CA ASN A 30 1.38 -21.19 13.05
C ASN A 30 2.05 -19.80 12.99
N HIS A 31 1.85 -19.10 11.87
CA HIS A 31 2.32 -17.75 11.58
C HIS A 31 1.13 -16.81 11.33
N ASP A 32 1.39 -15.50 11.33
CA ASP A 32 0.38 -14.47 11.01
C ASP A 32 0.50 -14.00 9.55
N ALA A 33 -0.64 -13.89 8.86
CA ALA A 33 -0.72 -13.24 7.55
C ALA A 33 -1.23 -11.80 7.68
N VAL A 34 -0.58 -10.86 6.99
CA VAL A 34 -0.93 -9.43 7.04
C VAL A 34 -1.00 -8.82 5.64
N PHE A 35 -1.98 -7.94 5.43
CA PHE A 35 -2.14 -7.18 4.19
C PHE A 35 -2.30 -5.69 4.51
N PHE A 36 -1.41 -4.85 3.96
CA PHE A 36 -1.42 -3.42 4.20
C PHE A 36 -1.58 -2.64 2.90
N THR A 37 -2.43 -1.61 2.94
CA THR A 37 -2.49 -0.60 1.88
C THR A 37 -1.80 0.68 2.38
N VAL A 38 -0.66 1.02 1.78
CA VAL A 38 0.04 2.28 2.07
C VAL A 38 -0.31 3.28 0.97
N THR A 39 -0.77 4.47 1.36
CA THR A 39 -1.13 5.54 0.42
C THR A 39 -0.33 6.81 0.71
N ALA A 40 -0.10 7.61 -0.33
CA ALA A 40 0.56 8.89 -0.17
C ALA A 40 -0.37 9.87 0.58
N PRO A 41 0.13 10.64 1.56
CA PRO A 41 -0.66 11.64 2.27
C PRO A 41 -1.18 12.72 1.32
N SER A 42 -2.28 13.38 1.70
CA SER A 42 -2.99 14.39 0.88
C SER A 42 -2.07 15.44 0.25
N ARG A 43 -0.99 15.85 0.92
CA ARG A 43 -0.01 16.83 0.41
C ARG A 43 0.68 16.45 -0.91
N PHE A 44 0.61 15.20 -1.34
CA PHE A 44 1.13 14.73 -2.64
C PHE A 44 0.07 14.68 -3.75
N HIS A 45 -1.18 14.99 -3.45
CA HIS A 45 -2.29 14.93 -4.43
C HIS A 45 -2.66 16.34 -4.85
N SER A 46 -2.49 16.67 -6.12
CA SER A 46 -2.74 18.01 -6.67
C SER A 46 -4.21 18.43 -6.65
N VAL A 47 -5.12 17.46 -6.68
CA VAL A 47 -6.57 17.67 -6.70
C VAL A 47 -7.22 16.94 -5.54
N SER A 48 -8.20 17.58 -4.90
CA SER A 48 -9.06 16.96 -3.89
C SER A 48 -10.50 17.41 -4.12
N LYS A 49 -11.43 16.46 -4.22
CA LYS A 49 -12.88 16.72 -4.42
C LYS A 49 -13.22 17.60 -5.64
N GLY A 50 -12.37 17.61 -6.67
CA GLY A 50 -12.59 18.38 -7.91
C GLY A 50 -11.84 19.71 -7.96
N ASP A 51 -11.33 20.19 -6.83
CA ASP A 51 -10.57 21.44 -6.73
C ASP A 51 -9.07 21.21 -6.49
N ILE A 52 -8.25 22.24 -6.76
CA ILE A 52 -6.83 22.21 -6.41
C ILE A 52 -6.69 22.06 -4.89
N ASN A 53 -5.90 21.07 -4.48
CA ASN A 53 -5.71 20.77 -3.06
C ASN A 53 -4.81 21.81 -2.37
N PRO A 54 -5.30 22.56 -1.36
CA PRO A 54 -4.50 23.53 -0.63
C PRO A 54 -3.26 22.91 0.03
N LYS A 55 -3.38 21.67 0.54
CA LYS A 55 -2.26 20.96 1.19
C LYS A 55 -1.11 20.63 0.24
N TRP A 56 -1.41 20.48 -1.05
CA TRP A 56 -0.39 20.28 -2.08
C TRP A 56 0.29 21.60 -2.45
N LEU A 57 -0.47 22.70 -2.50
CA LEU A 57 0.08 24.05 -2.69
C LEU A 57 1.02 24.44 -1.55
N GLU A 58 0.56 24.28 -0.29
CA GLU A 58 1.34 24.56 0.92
C GLU A 58 2.61 23.72 1.02
N ALA A 59 2.55 22.48 0.52
CA ALA A 59 3.71 21.58 0.48
C ALA A 59 4.69 21.87 -0.68
N GLY A 60 4.50 22.97 -1.43
CA GLY A 60 5.39 23.36 -2.51
C GLY A 60 5.18 22.57 -3.80
N LYS A 61 3.97 22.06 -4.04
CA LYS A 61 3.58 21.34 -5.25
C LYS A 61 4.47 20.11 -5.55
N PRO A 62 4.66 19.18 -4.60
CA PRO A 62 5.55 18.04 -4.79
C PRO A 62 5.07 17.16 -5.95
N ASP A 63 6.03 16.62 -6.70
CA ASP A 63 5.78 15.76 -7.85
C ASP A 63 5.67 14.28 -7.45
N ALA A 64 5.41 13.42 -8.45
CA ALA A 64 5.30 11.99 -8.25
C ALA A 64 6.61 11.35 -7.74
N LYS A 65 7.78 11.90 -8.09
CA LYS A 65 9.08 11.39 -7.63
C LYS A 65 9.26 11.64 -6.13
N ALA A 66 8.87 12.82 -5.66
CA ALA A 66 8.87 13.16 -4.24
C ALA A 66 7.90 12.26 -3.44
N ALA A 67 6.71 11.99 -3.99
CA ALA A 67 5.76 11.05 -3.37
C ALA A 67 6.32 9.63 -3.28
N HIS A 68 6.97 9.14 -4.35
CA HIS A 68 7.62 7.84 -4.36
C HIS A 68 8.75 7.75 -3.32
N ALA A 69 9.64 8.74 -3.27
CA ALA A 69 10.72 8.80 -2.28
C ALA A 69 10.18 8.79 -0.84
N TYR A 70 9.09 9.52 -0.58
CA TYR A 70 8.41 9.48 0.71
C TYR A 70 7.89 8.09 1.07
N LEU A 71 7.20 7.41 0.14
CA LEU A 71 6.67 6.07 0.39
C LEU A 71 7.78 5.04 0.63
N MET A 72 8.90 5.14 -0.10
CA MET A 72 10.08 4.30 0.16
C MET A 72 10.67 4.57 1.56
N GLY A 73 10.69 5.82 2.00
CA GLY A 73 11.08 6.18 3.38
C GLY A 73 10.15 5.59 4.44
N VAL A 74 8.83 5.62 4.20
CA VAL A 74 7.83 4.98 5.09
C VAL A 74 8.10 3.47 5.18
N TRP A 75 8.36 2.81 4.05
CA TRP A 75 8.66 1.38 4.01
C TRP A 75 9.96 1.03 4.75
N ALA A 76 11.03 1.81 4.53
CA ALA A 76 12.30 1.62 5.23
C ALA A 76 12.14 1.76 6.75
N ASN A 77 11.38 2.76 7.21
CA ASN A 77 11.10 2.98 8.62
C ASN A 77 10.26 1.84 9.22
N LEU A 78 9.25 1.35 8.50
CA LEU A 78 8.45 0.20 8.92
C LEU A 78 9.33 -1.03 9.11
N ARG A 79 10.18 -1.37 8.12
CA ARG A 79 11.11 -2.50 8.22
C ARG A 79 12.04 -2.39 9.42
N LYS A 80 12.59 -1.18 9.66
CA LYS A 80 13.44 -0.91 10.83
C LYS A 80 12.68 -1.10 12.14
N SER A 81 11.42 -0.69 12.21
CA SER A 81 10.58 -0.88 13.40
C SER A 81 10.29 -2.35 13.66
N ILE A 82 9.94 -3.11 12.62
CA ILE A 82 9.66 -4.54 12.70
C ILE A 82 10.89 -5.32 13.19
N ASP A 83 12.07 -5.02 12.62
CA ASP A 83 13.33 -5.66 13.00
C ASP A 83 13.70 -5.37 14.47
N LYS A 84 13.54 -4.11 14.93
CA LYS A 84 13.72 -3.75 16.34
C LYS A 84 12.78 -4.51 17.28
N SER A 85 11.56 -4.78 16.84
CA SER A 85 10.58 -5.59 17.58
C SER A 85 10.86 -7.10 17.51
N LYS A 86 11.96 -7.52 16.86
CA LYS A 86 12.35 -8.92 16.66
C LYS A 86 11.30 -9.76 15.91
N ILE A 87 10.47 -9.10 15.10
CA ILE A 87 9.47 -9.77 14.26
C ILE A 87 10.13 -10.16 12.93
N LYS A 88 10.03 -11.44 12.55
CA LYS A 88 10.52 -11.94 11.26
C LYS A 88 9.40 -11.88 10.23
N VAL A 89 9.69 -11.24 9.09
CA VAL A 89 8.77 -11.13 7.95
C VAL A 89 9.38 -11.88 6.78
N TYR A 90 8.56 -12.64 6.06
CA TYR A 90 8.93 -13.41 4.88
C TYR A 90 7.77 -13.42 3.88
N GLY A 91 8.06 -13.85 2.65
CA GLY A 91 7.16 -13.72 1.50
C GLY A 91 7.76 -12.85 0.41
#